data_AF-A0A932S8F8-F1
#
_entry.id   AF-A0A932S8F8-F1
#
_cell.length_a   1.000
_cell.length_b   1.000
_cell.length_c   1.000
_cell.angle_alpha   90.00
_cell.angle_beta   90.00
_cell.angle_gamma   90.00
#
_symmetry.space_group_name_H-M   'P 1'
#
loop_
_entity.id
_entity.type
_entity.pdbx_description
1 polymer ?
#
loop_
_entity_poly.entity_id
_entity_poly.type
_entity_poly.pdbx_seq_one_letter_code
_entity_poly.pdbx_strand_id
1 'polypeptide(L)'
;MPELYIAKIGGIFYSHKWKSCFSGYYSKSENNRKPDNKLLGNRMNECYPMPRDAKILRWSLMAGAIYFGCIALAHTIGLKIPGLFIYFNVPSYPYQDHIIAFLAFGWATFFYVASDDPVDHPLPVKAILLSGAVAVCGLSGINAFSDFGSFSPSIKAMPFWIQTLLLLGYLIWLLVLYQRSRPCKTA
;
A
#
# COMPACT_ATOMS: atom_id res chain seq x y z
N MET A 1 42.10 -11.36 21.42
CA MET A 1 42.01 -11.15 19.97
C MET A 1 40.95 -12.09 19.43
N PRO A 2 39.83 -11.60 18.88
CA PRO A 2 38.77 -12.46 18.38
C PRO A 2 39.00 -12.80 16.89
N GLU A 3 38.95 -14.09 16.56
CA GLU A 3 38.97 -14.57 15.19
C GLU A 3 37.65 -14.28 14.47
N LEU A 4 37.76 -13.60 13.33
CA LEU A 4 36.70 -13.26 12.40
C LEU A 4 36.56 -14.41 11.39
N TYR A 5 35.43 -15.12 11.40
CA TYR A 5 35.04 -16.00 10.30
C TYR A 5 34.53 -15.14 9.13
N ILE A 6 35.42 -14.86 8.16
CA ILE A 6 35.04 -14.29 6.86
C ILE A 6 34.70 -15.45 5.92
N ALA A 7 33.40 -15.63 5.67
CA ALA A 7 32.93 -16.45 4.57
C ALA A 7 33.18 -15.71 3.24
N LYS A 8 34.21 -16.15 2.51
CA LYS A 8 34.37 -15.90 1.08
C LYS A 8 33.24 -16.58 0.32
N ILE A 9 32.40 -15.81 -0.38
CA ILE A 9 31.69 -16.30 -1.56
C ILE A 9 31.97 -15.34 -2.70
N GLY A 10 32.43 -15.92 -3.81
CA GLY A 10 33.09 -15.26 -4.93
C GLY A 10 32.22 -14.23 -5.64
N GLY A 11 32.89 -13.16 -6.05
CA GLY A 11 32.40 -12.30 -7.12
C GLY A 11 32.54 -13.02 -8.46
N ILE A 12 31.46 -13.05 -9.22
CA ILE A 12 31.49 -13.09 -10.69
C ILE A 12 30.45 -12.08 -11.17
N PHE A 13 30.93 -11.18 -12.04
CA PHE A 13 30.19 -10.18 -12.80
C PHE A 13 28.88 -10.69 -13.41
N TYR A 14 27.80 -9.88 -13.31
CA TYR A 14 26.93 -9.57 -14.45
C TYR A 14 26.35 -8.15 -14.30
N SER A 15 27.11 -7.18 -14.84
CA SER A 15 26.57 -5.93 -15.38
C SER A 15 25.82 -6.24 -16.69
N HIS A 16 24.87 -5.39 -17.06
CA HIS A 16 24.02 -5.43 -18.27
C HIS A 16 22.84 -6.42 -18.33
N LYS A 17 21.67 -6.03 -17.79
CA LYS A 17 20.34 -6.04 -18.46
C LYS A 17 19.20 -5.80 -17.45
N TRP A 18 18.97 -4.54 -17.09
CA TRP A 18 17.74 -4.13 -16.38
C TRP A 18 16.86 -3.20 -17.22
N LYS A 19 16.94 -3.29 -18.56
CA LYS A 19 16.16 -2.46 -19.51
C LYS A 19 15.24 -3.24 -20.45
N SER A 20 14.84 -4.49 -20.15
CA SER A 20 14.09 -5.28 -21.15
C SER A 20 12.89 -6.11 -20.67
N CYS A 21 12.35 -5.90 -19.47
CA CYS A 21 11.08 -6.55 -19.08
C CYS A 21 9.84 -5.64 -19.18
N PHE A 22 9.97 -4.41 -19.67
CA PHE A 22 8.85 -3.46 -19.85
C PHE A 22 8.51 -3.15 -21.31
N SER A 23 9.00 -3.93 -22.27
CA SER A 23 8.76 -3.72 -23.71
C SER A 23 8.32 -5.03 -24.37
N GLY A 24 7.16 -5.54 -23.97
CA GLY A 24 6.67 -6.85 -24.39
C GLY A 24 5.23 -6.91 -24.88
N TYR A 25 4.55 -5.77 -25.08
CA TYR A 25 3.14 -5.75 -25.51
C TYR A 25 2.84 -4.86 -26.71
N TYR A 26 3.83 -4.54 -27.54
CA TYR A 26 3.58 -3.91 -28.83
C TYR A 26 4.38 -4.59 -29.95
N SER A 27 3.62 -5.00 -30.98
CA SER A 27 4.02 -5.41 -32.32
C SER A 27 4.30 -6.91 -32.57
N LYS A 28 3.29 -7.58 -33.14
CA LYS A 28 3.51 -8.58 -34.19
C LYS A 28 2.43 -8.49 -35.29
N SER A 29 2.90 -7.98 -36.43
CA SER A 29 2.50 -8.16 -37.84
C SER A 29 1.13 -7.70 -38.37
N GLU A 30 1.17 -6.60 -39.12
CA GLU A 30 0.36 -6.34 -40.33
C GLU A 30 0.53 -7.48 -41.37
N ASN A 31 -0.58 -7.95 -41.98
CA ASN A 31 -0.83 -7.70 -43.41
C ASN A 31 -2.25 -8.08 -43.89
N ASN A 32 -2.83 -7.18 -44.70
CA ASN A 32 -3.88 -7.34 -45.73
C ASN A 32 -5.38 -7.49 -45.40
N ARG A 33 -6.05 -6.33 -45.17
CA ARG A 33 -7.18 -5.86 -46.01
C ARG A 33 -7.57 -4.40 -45.70
N LYS A 34 -7.55 -3.52 -46.72
CA LYS A 34 -8.18 -2.17 -46.73
C LYS A 34 -9.70 -2.33 -46.99
N PRO A 35 -10.61 -1.42 -46.54
CA PRO A 35 -10.59 -0.01 -46.96
C PRO A 35 -10.84 1.01 -45.83
N ASP A 36 -10.75 2.29 -46.23
CA ASP A 36 -10.79 3.54 -45.46
C ASP A 36 -11.61 3.56 -44.16
N ASN A 37 -10.91 3.74 -43.03
CA ASN A 37 -11.49 4.18 -41.76
C ASN A 37 -10.70 5.37 -41.17
N LYS A 38 -10.26 6.29 -42.04
CA LYS A 38 -9.58 7.53 -41.63
C LYS A 38 -10.46 8.47 -40.76
N LEU A 39 -11.73 8.12 -40.52
CA LEU A 39 -12.67 8.85 -39.66
C LEU A 39 -12.99 8.14 -38.32
N LEU A 40 -12.46 6.94 -38.07
CA LEU A 40 -12.66 6.20 -36.81
C LEU A 40 -11.38 6.05 -35.96
N GLY A 41 -10.25 6.56 -36.45
CA GLY A 41 -8.96 6.48 -35.75
C GLY A 41 -8.67 7.63 -34.76
N ASN A 42 -9.55 8.64 -34.69
CA ASN A 42 -9.29 9.87 -33.92
C ASN A 42 -10.19 10.04 -32.67
N ARG A 43 -10.88 8.98 -32.22
CA ARG A 43 -11.81 9.04 -31.08
C ARG A 43 -11.46 8.12 -29.90
N MET A 44 -10.19 7.73 -29.74
CA MET A 44 -9.75 6.87 -28.62
C MET A 44 -8.77 7.54 -27.64
N ASN A 45 -8.78 8.87 -27.59
CA ASN A 45 -8.15 9.66 -26.51
C ASN A 45 -9.17 10.58 -25.83
N GLU A 46 -10.46 10.25 -25.87
CA GLU A 46 -11.41 10.87 -24.95
C GLU A 46 -11.09 10.31 -23.57
N CYS A 47 -10.27 11.07 -22.84
CA CYS A 47 -10.11 10.99 -21.41
C CYS A 47 -11.49 11.23 -20.79
N TYR A 48 -12.38 10.23 -20.85
CA TYR A 48 -13.64 10.27 -20.15
C TYR A 48 -13.29 10.48 -18.68
N PRO A 49 -13.80 11.56 -18.06
CA PRO A 49 -13.45 11.86 -16.69
C PRO A 49 -13.83 10.65 -15.84
N MET A 50 -12.87 10.14 -15.06
CA MET A 50 -13.12 9.03 -14.14
C MET A 50 -14.43 9.27 -13.36
N PRO A 51 -15.27 8.22 -13.17
CA PRO A 51 -16.47 8.34 -12.35
C PRO A 51 -16.14 8.97 -10.99
N ARG A 52 -17.09 9.71 -10.41
CA ARG A 52 -16.88 10.41 -9.13
C ARG A 52 -16.27 9.49 -8.07
N ASP A 53 -16.79 8.28 -7.92
CA ASP A 53 -16.33 7.31 -6.93
C ASP A 53 -14.90 6.82 -7.19
N ALA A 54 -14.51 6.68 -8.47
CA ALA A 54 -13.13 6.34 -8.85
C ALA A 54 -12.16 7.47 -8.48
N LYS A 55 -12.56 8.74 -8.68
CA LYS A 55 -11.76 9.90 -8.24
C LYS A 55 -11.61 9.92 -6.72
N ILE A 56 -12.70 9.67 -5.99
CA ILE A 56 -12.67 9.63 -4.52
C ILE A 56 -11.79 8.47 -4.04
N LEU A 57 -11.86 7.29 -4.67
CA LEU A 57 -11.00 6.15 -4.37
C LEU A 57 -9.52 6.48 -4.57
N ARG A 58 -9.16 7.06 -5.72
CA ARG A 58 -7.79 7.51 -6.03
C ARG A 58 -7.25 8.44 -4.94
N TRP A 59 -7.99 9.48 -4.60
CA TRP A 59 -7.56 10.43 -3.57
C TRP A 59 -7.55 9.82 -2.17
N SER A 60 -8.48 8.91 -1.88
CA SER A 60 -8.48 8.17 -0.61
C SER A 60 -7.23 7.31 -0.48
N LEU A 61 -6.82 6.61 -1.55
CA LEU A 61 -5.59 5.81 -1.58
C LEU A 61 -4.34 6.70 -1.46
N MET A 62 -4.32 7.84 -2.15
CA MET A 62 -3.23 8.82 -2.03
C MET A 62 -3.11 9.37 -0.60
N ALA A 63 -4.23 9.67 0.05
CA ALA A 63 -4.24 10.08 1.45
C ALA A 63 -3.68 8.98 2.36
N GLY A 64 -4.01 7.71 2.10
CA GLY A 64 -3.40 6.55 2.76
C GLY A 64 -1.88 6.51 2.58
N ALA A 65 -1.39 6.74 1.35
CA ALA A 65 0.04 6.80 1.07
C ALA A 65 0.76 7.86 1.91
N ILE A 66 0.21 9.08 1.94
CA ILE A 66 0.76 10.19 2.72
C ILE A 66 0.73 9.85 4.22
N TYR A 67 -0.38 9.33 4.72
CA TYR A 67 -0.53 8.98 6.13
C TYR A 67 0.48 7.91 6.58
N PHE A 68 0.63 6.82 5.84
CA PHE A 68 1.63 5.79 6.14
C PHE A 68 3.07 6.31 5.99
N GLY A 69 3.32 7.25 5.08
CA GLY A 69 4.59 7.97 4.99
C GLY A 69 4.87 8.78 6.26
N CYS A 70 3.86 9.49 6.79
CA CYS A 70 3.98 10.21 8.06
C CYS A 70 4.21 9.27 9.25
N ILE A 71 3.55 8.10 9.30
CA ILE A 71 3.83 7.07 10.32
C ILE A 71 5.29 6.62 10.23
N ALA A 72 5.78 6.35 9.02
CA ALA A 72 7.16 5.91 8.82
C ALA A 72 8.16 6.95 9.34
N LEU A 73 7.93 8.23 9.06
CA LEU A 73 8.75 9.32 9.58
C LEU A 73 8.68 9.41 11.11
N ALA A 74 7.47 9.34 11.69
CA ALA A 74 7.28 9.39 13.14
C ALA A 74 8.03 8.28 13.86
N HIS A 75 7.98 7.05 13.36
CA HIS A 75 8.73 5.92 13.92
C HIS A 75 10.25 6.04 13.69
N THR A 76 10.69 6.60 12.55
CA THR A 76 12.12 6.81 12.28
C THR A 76 12.76 7.77 13.27
N ILE A 77 12.04 8.83 13.67
CA ILE A 77 12.55 9.86 14.60
C ILE A 77 12.10 9.65 16.06
N GLY A 78 11.34 8.59 16.35
CA GLY A 78 10.83 8.30 17.70
C GLY A 78 9.74 9.26 18.20
N LEU A 79 9.00 9.92 17.30
CA LEU A 79 7.98 10.91 17.66
C LEU A 79 6.64 10.26 18.05
N LYS A 80 6.44 10.06 19.36
CA LYS A 80 5.28 9.36 19.96
C LYS A 80 3.99 10.20 20.01
N ILE A 81 3.45 10.55 18.84
CA ILE A 81 2.17 11.26 18.71
C ILE A 81 1.02 10.25 18.57
N PRO A 82 -0.07 10.35 19.37
CA PRO A 82 -1.26 9.53 19.20
C PRO A 82 -1.80 9.59 17.76
N GLY A 83 -1.96 8.43 17.13
CA GLY A 83 -2.48 8.31 15.76
C GLY A 83 -1.42 8.35 14.65
N LEU A 84 -0.20 8.86 14.92
CA LEU A 84 0.95 8.73 14.00
C LEU A 84 1.97 7.70 14.48
N PHE A 85 1.89 7.31 15.75
CA PHE A 85 2.74 6.30 16.36
C PHE A 85 1.86 5.17 16.90
N ILE A 86 2.05 3.97 16.36
CA ILE A 86 1.30 2.79 16.79
C ILE A 86 1.78 2.41 18.19
N TYR A 87 0.84 2.21 19.12
CA TYR A 87 1.15 1.99 20.54
C TYR A 87 2.00 3.12 21.16
N PHE A 88 1.67 4.38 20.86
CA PHE A 88 2.44 5.59 21.25
C PHE A 88 2.87 5.70 22.72
N ASN A 89 2.13 5.11 23.66
CA ASN A 89 2.44 5.12 25.10
C ASN A 89 2.97 3.77 25.62
N VAL A 90 3.25 2.81 24.74
CA VAL A 90 3.92 1.56 25.08
C VAL A 90 5.44 1.74 24.90
N PRO A 91 6.27 1.33 25.87
CA PRO A 91 7.71 1.31 25.71
C PRO A 91 8.13 0.40 24.54
N SER A 92 9.05 0.88 23.71
CA SER A 92 9.57 0.17 22.53
C SER A 92 11.09 0.33 22.48
N TYR A 93 11.77 -0.67 21.93
CA TYR A 93 13.19 -0.54 21.61
C TYR A 93 13.36 0.16 20.25
N PRO A 94 14.42 0.97 20.04
CA PRO A 94 14.62 1.68 18.78
C PRO A 94 14.62 0.79 17.53
N TYR A 95 15.11 -0.44 17.62
CA TYR A 95 15.08 -1.36 16.47
C TYR A 95 13.66 -1.79 16.07
N GLN A 96 12.73 -1.86 17.03
CA GLN A 96 11.32 -2.19 16.77
C GLN A 96 10.66 -1.04 16.01
N ASP A 97 10.94 0.19 16.41
CA ASP A 97 10.44 1.39 15.75
C ASP A 97 10.97 1.49 14.31
N HIS A 98 12.24 1.16 14.06
CA HIS A 98 12.75 1.08 12.70
C HIS A 98 12.05 0.00 11.85
N ILE A 99 11.75 -1.18 12.41
CA ILE A 99 10.98 -2.21 11.69
C ILE A 99 9.60 -1.67 11.30
N ILE A 100 8.90 -1.02 12.22
CA ILE A 100 7.59 -0.41 11.94
C ILE A 100 7.72 0.69 10.88
N ALA A 101 8.76 1.52 10.95
CA ALA A 101 9.02 2.56 9.96
C ALA A 101 9.20 1.99 8.55
N PHE A 102 10.01 0.92 8.40
CA PHE A 102 10.20 0.26 7.11
C PHE A 102 8.92 -0.36 6.58
N LEU A 103 8.13 -1.02 7.44
CA LEU A 103 6.85 -1.59 7.05
C LEU A 103 5.85 -0.49 6.63
N ALA A 104 5.73 0.58 7.42
CA ALA A 104 4.86 1.70 7.12
C ALA A 104 5.26 2.41 5.81
N PHE A 105 6.55 2.56 5.54
CA PHE A 105 7.02 3.09 4.26
C PHE A 105 6.66 2.15 3.09
N GLY A 106 6.81 0.84 3.26
CA GLY A 106 6.35 -0.15 2.29
C GLY A 106 4.85 -0.01 1.99
N TRP A 107 4.02 0.14 3.02
CA TRP A 107 2.60 0.44 2.87
C TRP A 107 2.36 1.74 2.10
N ALA A 108 3.07 2.82 2.46
CA ALA A 108 2.95 4.10 1.76
C ALA A 108 3.17 3.96 0.25
N THR A 109 4.21 3.21 -0.15
CA THR A 109 4.49 2.93 -1.57
C THR A 109 3.40 2.09 -2.23
N PHE A 110 2.85 1.07 -1.57
CA PHE A 110 1.75 0.28 -2.11
C PHE A 110 0.48 1.10 -2.32
N PHE A 111 0.13 1.96 -1.36
CA PHE A 111 -0.98 2.89 -1.47
C PHE A 111 -0.78 3.90 -2.60
N TYR A 112 0.44 4.42 -2.77
CA TYR A 112 0.79 5.31 -3.86
C TYR A 112 0.60 4.63 -5.23
N VAL A 113 1.16 3.43 -5.41
CA VAL A 113 1.01 2.65 -6.65
C VAL A 113 -0.46 2.33 -6.92
N ALA A 114 -1.23 1.95 -5.91
CA ALA A 114 -2.66 1.69 -6.06
C ALA A 114 -3.46 2.94 -6.43
N SER A 115 -2.99 4.14 -6.06
CA SER A 115 -3.67 5.41 -6.37
C SER A 115 -3.50 5.87 -7.81
N ASP A 116 -2.49 5.40 -8.53
CA ASP A 116 -2.20 5.87 -9.88
C ASP A 116 -3.33 5.51 -10.87
N ASP A 117 -3.79 4.27 -10.83
CA ASP A 117 -4.92 3.79 -11.64
C ASP A 117 -5.71 2.68 -10.92
N PRO A 118 -6.56 3.04 -9.95
CA PRO A 118 -7.24 2.05 -9.10
C PRO A 118 -8.34 1.25 -9.81
N VAL A 119 -8.78 1.69 -11.01
CA VAL A 119 -9.88 1.06 -11.75
C VAL A 119 -9.32 0.09 -12.79
N ASP A 120 -8.40 0.54 -13.64
CA ASP A 120 -7.87 -0.30 -14.73
C ASP A 120 -6.78 -1.25 -14.23
N HIS A 121 -6.10 -0.90 -13.13
CA HIS A 121 -5.15 -1.77 -12.42
C HIS A 121 -5.66 -2.14 -11.01
N PRO A 122 -6.64 -3.06 -10.90
CA PRO A 122 -7.29 -3.36 -9.63
C PRO A 122 -6.47 -4.20 -8.63
N LEU A 123 -5.38 -4.83 -9.08
CA LEU A 123 -4.63 -5.78 -8.24
C LEU A 123 -4.01 -5.14 -6.99
N PRO A 124 -3.32 -3.98 -7.07
CA PRO A 124 -2.83 -3.27 -5.89
C PRO A 124 -3.94 -2.92 -4.89
N VAL A 125 -5.10 -2.45 -5.36
CA VAL A 125 -6.24 -2.14 -4.48
C VAL A 125 -6.72 -3.38 -3.74
N LYS A 126 -6.87 -4.51 -4.45
CA LYS A 126 -7.24 -5.80 -3.82
C LYS A 126 -6.20 -6.26 -2.80
N ALA A 127 -4.91 -6.08 -3.11
CA ALA A 127 -3.83 -6.45 -2.21
C ALA A 127 -3.91 -5.62 -0.91
N ILE A 128 -4.12 -4.31 -1.01
CA ILE A 128 -4.34 -3.42 0.14
C ILE A 128 -5.56 -3.85 0.96
N LEU A 129 -6.68 -4.16 0.31
CA LEU A 129 -7.90 -4.60 1.00
C LEU A 129 -7.67 -5.90 1.78
N LEU A 130 -7.03 -6.89 1.15
CA LEU A 130 -6.75 -8.19 1.78
C LEU A 130 -5.74 -8.05 2.93
N SER A 131 -4.60 -7.42 2.67
CA SER A 131 -3.55 -7.25 3.68
C SER A 131 -4.01 -6.33 4.82
N GLY A 132 -4.82 -5.31 4.52
CA GLY A 132 -5.45 -4.45 5.52
C GLY A 132 -6.42 -5.20 6.42
N ALA A 133 -7.21 -6.14 5.88
CA ALA A 133 -8.08 -6.99 6.68
C ALA A 133 -7.26 -7.87 7.64
N VAL A 134 -6.18 -8.47 7.15
CA VAL A 134 -5.24 -9.26 7.98
C VAL A 134 -4.61 -8.38 9.07
N ALA A 135 -4.21 -7.15 8.75
CA ALA A 135 -3.65 -6.21 9.72
C ALA A 135 -4.66 -5.85 10.82
N VAL A 136 -5.92 -5.59 10.47
CA VAL A 136 -7.00 -5.34 11.44
C VAL A 136 -7.21 -6.54 12.36
N CYS A 137 -7.26 -7.76 11.82
CA CYS A 137 -7.35 -8.98 12.63
C CYS A 137 -6.15 -9.14 13.58
N GLY A 138 -4.93 -8.93 13.08
CA GLY A 138 -3.71 -8.98 13.89
C GLY A 138 -3.70 -7.96 15.03
N LEU A 139 -4.00 -6.70 14.74
CA LEU A 139 -4.10 -5.62 15.73
C LEU A 139 -5.20 -5.89 16.76
N SER A 140 -6.33 -6.45 16.30
CA SER A 140 -7.42 -6.84 17.21
C SER A 140 -6.98 -7.94 18.16
N GLY A 141 -6.25 -8.95 17.65
CA GLY A 141 -5.63 -9.99 18.49
C GLY A 141 -4.66 -9.41 19.52
N ILE A 142 -3.75 -8.52 19.11
CA ILE A 142 -2.82 -7.85 20.03
C ILE A 142 -3.61 -7.08 21.10
N ASN A 143 -4.61 -6.29 20.70
CA ASN A 143 -5.39 -5.48 21.64
C ASN A 143 -6.25 -6.33 22.60
N ALA A 144 -6.66 -7.53 22.19
CA ALA A 144 -7.48 -8.44 23.01
C ALA A 144 -6.64 -9.28 23.98
N PHE A 145 -5.44 -9.70 23.58
CA PHE A 145 -4.66 -10.70 24.31
C PHE A 145 -3.39 -10.15 24.99
N SER A 146 -2.99 -8.91 24.72
CA SER A 146 -1.81 -8.31 25.37
C SER A 146 -2.14 -7.80 26.77
N ASP A 147 -1.31 -8.17 27.74
CA ASP A 147 -1.37 -7.59 29.08
C ASP A 147 -0.62 -6.24 29.11
N PHE A 148 -1.29 -5.17 28.69
CA PHE A 148 -0.73 -3.82 28.72
C PHE A 148 -0.41 -3.35 30.15
N GLY A 149 -1.08 -3.91 31.17
CA GLY A 149 -0.85 -3.58 32.58
C GLY A 149 0.53 -4.01 33.05
N SER A 150 1.09 -5.08 32.48
CA SER A 150 2.45 -5.56 32.78
C SER A 150 3.55 -4.56 32.41
N PHE A 151 3.31 -3.68 31.42
CA PHE A 151 4.25 -2.62 31.04
C PHE A 151 4.08 -1.37 31.91
N SER A 152 2.84 -0.97 32.15
CA SER A 152 2.49 0.12 33.07
C SER A 152 0.98 0.13 33.35
N PRO A 153 0.55 0.30 34.62
CA PRO A 153 -0.88 0.40 34.97
C PRO A 153 -1.63 1.58 34.31
N SER A 154 -0.89 2.60 33.86
CA SER A 154 -1.44 3.79 33.20
C SER A 154 -1.80 3.53 31.73
N ILE A 155 -1.29 2.46 31.12
CA ILE A 155 -1.60 2.12 29.73
C ILE A 155 -2.99 1.48 29.69
N LYS A 156 -3.89 2.10 28.94
CA LYS A 156 -5.22 1.56 28.66
C LYS A 156 -5.27 1.10 27.22
N ALA A 157 -5.95 -0.02 26.96
CA ALA A 157 -6.09 -0.56 25.60
C ALA A 157 -7.03 0.27 24.71
N MET A 158 -7.89 1.11 25.30
CA MET A 158 -8.95 1.81 24.59
C MET A 158 -8.46 2.71 23.42
N PRO A 159 -7.39 3.51 23.55
CA PRO A 159 -6.84 4.27 22.42
C PRO A 159 -6.41 3.38 21.25
N PHE A 160 -5.89 2.18 21.52
CA PHE A 160 -5.48 1.23 20.48
C PHE A 160 -6.68 0.61 19.77
N TRP A 161 -7.76 0.33 20.50
CA TRP A 161 -9.03 -0.10 19.89
C TRP A 161 -9.60 0.97 18.97
N ILE A 162 -9.56 2.25 19.37
CA ILE A 162 -10.00 3.35 18.51
C ILE A 162 -9.18 3.40 17.23
N GLN A 163 -7.84 3.27 17.31
CA GLN A 163 -6.97 3.21 16.12
C GLN A 163 -7.32 2.03 15.20
N THR A 164 -7.53 0.83 15.76
CA THR A 164 -7.91 -0.36 14.98
C THR A 164 -9.27 -0.18 14.31
N LEU A 165 -10.26 0.42 15.00
CA LEU A 165 -11.58 0.69 14.44
C LEU A 165 -11.55 1.76 13.34
N LEU A 166 -10.72 2.80 13.49
CA LEU A 166 -10.52 3.81 12.43
C LEU A 166 -9.90 3.17 11.17
N LEU A 167 -8.92 2.29 11.34
CA LEU A 167 -8.35 1.53 10.22
C LEU A 167 -9.39 0.64 9.54
N LEU A 168 -10.22 -0.08 10.32
CA LEU A 168 -11.32 -0.88 9.79
C LEU A 168 -12.34 -0.02 9.03
N GLY A 169 -12.74 1.13 9.59
CA GLY A 169 -13.64 2.07 8.94
C GLY A 169 -13.08 2.58 7.61
N TYR A 170 -11.79 2.92 7.58
CA TYR A 170 -11.10 3.32 6.35
C TYR A 170 -11.02 2.16 5.33
N LEU A 171 -10.80 0.93 5.77
CA LEU A 171 -10.80 -0.24 4.90
C LEU A 171 -12.17 -0.50 4.26
N ILE A 172 -13.25 -0.41 5.06
CA ILE A 172 -14.63 -0.52 4.58
C ILE A 172 -14.94 0.61 3.59
N TRP A 173 -14.50 1.83 3.88
CA TRP A 173 -14.64 2.97 2.98
C TRP A 173 -13.98 2.71 1.62
N LEU A 174 -12.73 2.24 1.60
CA LEU A 174 -12.03 1.86 0.37
C LEU A 174 -12.74 0.73 -0.37
N LEU A 175 -13.24 -0.29 0.34
CA LEU A 175 -13.96 -1.41 -0.25
C LEU A 175 -15.25 -0.95 -0.95
N VAL A 176 -16.04 -0.10 -0.30
CA VAL A 176 -17.29 0.44 -0.85
C VAL A 176 -17.01 1.26 -2.11
N LEU A 177 -16.04 2.17 -2.05
CA LEU A 177 -15.65 2.97 -3.23
C LEU A 177 -15.14 2.10 -4.36
N TYR A 178 -14.33 1.09 -4.05
CA TYR A 178 -13.81 0.14 -5.03
C TYR A 178 -14.90 -0.69 -5.71
N GLN A 179 -15.93 -1.09 -4.97
CA GLN A 179 -17.08 -1.78 -5.55
C GLN A 179 -17.89 -0.85 -6.45
N ARG A 180 -18.11 0.41 -6.03
CA ARG A 180 -18.88 1.40 -6.79
C ARG A 180 -18.14 1.96 -8.01
N SER A 181 -16.82 1.95 -8.01
CA SER A 181 -16.00 2.46 -9.11
C SER A 181 -15.85 1.47 -10.26
N ARG A 182 -16.26 0.22 -10.10
CA ARG A 182 -16.13 -0.80 -11.15
C ARG A 182 -17.20 -0.60 -12.24
N PRO A 183 -16.82 -0.65 -13.53
CA PRO A 183 -17.80 -0.66 -14.59
C PRO A 183 -18.67 -1.92 -14.49
N CYS A 184 -19.97 -1.77 -14.73
CA CYS A 184 -20.89 -2.89 -14.78
C CYS A 184 -20.40 -3.85 -15.87
N LYS A 185 -20.14 -5.11 -15.52
CA LYS A 185 -19.89 -6.14 -16.53
C LYS A 185 -21.22 -6.40 -17.22
N THR A 186 -21.45 -5.81 -18.38
CA THR A 186 -22.50 -6.28 -19.29
C THR A 186 -22.14 -7.71 -19.67
N ALA A 187 -22.94 -8.65 -19.19
CA ALA A 187 -22.88 -10.07 -19.51
C ALA A 187 -23.29 -10.33 -20.96
#